data_AF-A0A2P4ZQ42-F1
#
_entry.id   AF-A0A2P4ZQ42-F1
#
_cell.length_a   1.000
_cell.length_b   1.000
_cell.length_c   1.000
_cell.angle_alpha   90.00
_cell.angle_beta   90.00
_cell.angle_gamma   90.00
#
_symmetry.space_group_name_H-M   'P 1'
#
loop_
_entity.id
_entity.type
_entity.pdbx_description
1 polymer ?
#
loop_
_entity_poly.entity_id
_entity_poly.type
_entity_poly.pdbx_seq_one_letter_code
_entity_poly.pdbx_strand_id
1 'polypeptide(L)'
;MPSEPDNEHATSVLFLGIVEGLLLISVLGLSSLSAYFLLRTLSSVTDSDFISGKTVSFVLLPLATDGPARVEAIVAAYRNSMTTALEFAIGRSMNAALFITPTLVLFSWAAQSNEPMTLHFPTLETISIFLGTLLVAELCRDGKSNYLEGAMCLVT
;
A
#
# COMPACT_ATOMS: atom_id res chain seq x y z
N MET A 1 50.67 12.22 -25.35
CA MET A 1 49.59 11.23 -25.51
C MET A 1 48.78 11.27 -24.22
N PRO A 2 47.66 12.02 -24.17
CA PRO A 2 46.83 12.06 -22.99
C PRO A 2 45.93 10.83 -22.96
N SER A 3 45.87 10.25 -21.77
CA SER A 3 45.09 9.09 -21.34
C SER A 3 43.61 9.18 -21.69
N GLU A 4 43.00 8.01 -21.81
CA GLU A 4 41.62 7.74 -22.23
C GLU A 4 40.76 7.37 -21.00
N PRO A 5 40.19 8.33 -20.23
CA PRO A 5 39.37 8.04 -19.05
C PRO A 5 37.85 8.01 -19.30
N ASP A 6 37.38 8.29 -20.52
CA ASP A 6 35.94 8.57 -20.75
C ASP A 6 35.07 7.31 -20.95
N ASN A 7 35.67 6.14 -21.27
CA ASN A 7 34.92 4.91 -21.55
C ASN A 7 34.58 4.11 -20.27
N GLU A 8 35.42 4.17 -19.22
CA GLU A 8 35.17 3.41 -17.98
C GLU A 8 33.93 3.93 -17.21
N HIS A 9 33.71 5.25 -17.21
CA HIS A 9 32.54 5.84 -16.55
C HIS A 9 31.22 5.49 -17.26
N ALA A 10 31.19 5.53 -18.59
CA ALA A 10 30.02 5.15 -19.40
C ALA A 10 29.69 3.66 -19.25
N THR A 11 30.72 2.82 -19.17
CA THR A 11 30.57 1.37 -18.96
C THR A 11 30.04 1.07 -17.55
N SER A 12 30.47 1.82 -16.53
CA SER A 12 30.00 1.69 -15.14
C SER A 12 28.52 2.07 -14.98
N VAL A 13 28.05 3.18 -15.57
CA VAL A 13 26.63 3.58 -15.48
C VAL A 13 25.71 2.65 -16.27
N LEU A 14 26.17 2.11 -17.40
CA LEU A 14 25.44 1.09 -18.15
C LEU A 14 25.34 -0.22 -17.36
N PHE A 15 26.43 -0.68 -16.76
CA PHE A 15 26.43 -1.87 -15.94
C PHE A 15 25.51 -1.70 -14.71
N LEU A 16 25.53 -0.53 -14.08
CA LEU A 16 24.68 -0.20 -12.94
C LEU A 16 23.19 -0.19 -13.34
N GLY A 17 22.85 0.40 -14.49
CA GLY A 17 21.48 0.38 -15.02
C GLY A 17 20.98 -1.03 -15.38
N ILE A 18 21.84 -1.89 -15.93
CA ILE A 18 21.49 -3.30 -16.20
C ILE A 18 21.26 -4.06 -14.90
N VAL A 19 22.12 -3.87 -13.90
CA VAL A 19 21.99 -4.52 -12.59
C VAL A 19 20.71 -4.06 -11.87
N GLU A 20 20.42 -2.75 -11.89
CA GLU A 20 19.21 -2.19 -11.31
C GLU A 20 17.95 -2.73 -12.02
N GLY A 21 17.95 -2.75 -13.35
CA GLY A 21 16.84 -3.32 -14.13
C GLY A 21 16.62 -4.81 -13.85
N LEU A 22 17.69 -5.59 -13.76
CA LEU A 22 17.62 -7.02 -13.43
C LEU A 22 17.09 -7.24 -12.02
N LEU A 23 17.52 -6.41 -11.06
CA LEU A 23 17.05 -6.46 -9.68
C LEU A 23 15.55 -6.14 -9.63
N LEU A 24 15.09 -5.07 -10.29
CA LEU A 24 13.68 -4.70 -10.35
C LEU A 24 12.81 -5.83 -10.93
N ILE A 25 13.23 -6.43 -12.04
CA ILE A 25 12.50 -7.56 -12.65
C ILE A 25 12.43 -8.75 -11.69
N SER A 26 13.53 -9.06 -11.02
CA SER A 26 13.57 -10.18 -10.07
C SER A 26 12.64 -9.96 -8.86
N VAL A 27 12.61 -8.74 -8.32
CA VAL A 27 11.76 -8.37 -7.18
C VAL A 27 10.29 -8.37 -7.57
N LEU A 28 9.94 -7.77 -8.71
CA LEU A 28 8.57 -7.77 -9.22
C LEU A 28 8.07 -9.18 -9.52
N GLY A 29 8.92 -10.02 -10.13
CA GLY A 29 8.61 -11.41 -10.42
C GLY A 29 8.34 -12.23 -9.15
N LEU A 30 9.23 -12.11 -8.14
CA LEU A 30 9.08 -12.83 -6.88
C LEU A 30 7.89 -12.32 -6.06
N SER A 31 7.66 -11.01 -6.04
CA SER A 31 6.51 -10.38 -5.39
C SER A 31 5.20 -10.83 -6.03
N SER A 32 5.12 -10.83 -7.37
CA SER A 32 3.96 -11.32 -8.11
C SER A 32 3.69 -12.80 -7.83
N LEU A 33 4.73 -13.64 -7.79
CA LEU A 33 4.60 -15.06 -7.45
C LEU A 33 4.07 -15.26 -6.03
N SER A 34 4.59 -14.49 -5.06
CA SER A 34 4.12 -14.51 -3.67
C SER A 34 2.65 -14.08 -3.56
N ALA A 35 2.26 -13.00 -4.23
CA ALA A 35 0.87 -12.53 -4.28
C ALA A 35 -0.06 -13.58 -4.92
N TYR A 36 0.39 -14.26 -5.98
CA TYR A 36 -0.37 -15.34 -6.61
C TYR A 36 -0.62 -16.52 -5.66
N PHE A 37 0.41 -16.97 -4.93
CA PHE A 37 0.25 -18.03 -3.92
C PHE A 37 -0.65 -17.61 -2.76
N LEU A 38 -0.55 -16.36 -2.32
CA LEU A 38 -1.42 -15.80 -1.27
C LEU A 38 -2.88 -15.84 -1.71
N LEU A 39 -3.20 -15.31 -2.89
CA LEU A 39 -4.56 -15.29 -3.43
C LEU A 39 -5.11 -16.72 -3.63
N ARG A 40 -4.29 -17.64 -4.14
CA ARG A 40 -4.69 -19.05 -4.32
C ARG A 40 -5.04 -19.73 -2.99
N THR A 41 -4.25 -19.45 -1.94
CA THR A 41 -4.53 -19.95 -0.60
C THR A 41 -5.81 -19.33 -0.05
N LEU A 42 -6.03 -18.03 -0.32
CA LEU A 42 -7.22 -17.31 0.11
C LEU A 42 -8.51 -17.89 -0.43
N SER A 43 -8.54 -18.21 -1.73
CA SER A 43 -9.69 -18.85 -2.37
C SER A 43 -10.00 -20.20 -1.72
N SER A 44 -8.98 -21.03 -1.47
CA SER A 44 -9.15 -22.34 -0.82
C SER A 44 -9.70 -22.24 0.63
N VAL A 45 -9.34 -21.18 1.36
CA VAL A 45 -9.82 -20.95 2.74
C VAL A 45 -11.24 -20.36 2.76
N THR A 46 -11.58 -19.58 1.74
CA THR A 46 -12.93 -18.99 1.63
C THR A 46 -13.97 -20.03 1.21
N ASP A 47 -13.58 -20.98 0.36
CA ASP A 47 -14.46 -22.08 -0.10
C ASP A 47 -14.83 -23.10 0.99
N SER A 48 -14.09 -23.11 2.11
CA SER A 48 -14.28 -24.06 3.21
C SER A 48 -15.30 -23.58 4.28
N ASP A 49 -16.15 -22.60 3.94
CA ASP A 49 -17.23 -22.01 4.78
C ASP A 49 -16.80 -21.41 6.13
N PHE A 50 -15.50 -21.34 6.43
CA PHE A 50 -15.03 -20.94 7.75
C PHE A 50 -15.07 -19.42 7.97
N ILE A 51 -14.87 -18.61 6.91
CA ILE A 51 -14.83 -17.14 6.98
C ILE A 51 -15.42 -16.53 5.70
N SER A 52 -16.24 -15.47 5.83
CA SER A 52 -16.76 -14.73 4.69
C SER A 52 -15.64 -14.11 3.87
N GLY A 53 -15.59 -14.39 2.56
CA GLY A 53 -14.55 -13.88 1.66
C GLY A 53 -14.39 -12.35 1.68
N LYS A 54 -15.47 -11.63 1.97
CA LYS A 54 -15.43 -10.17 2.13
C LYS A 54 -14.57 -9.75 3.32
N THR A 55 -14.70 -10.39 4.46
CA THR A 55 -13.91 -10.07 5.66
C THR A 55 -12.43 -10.38 5.43
N VAL A 56 -12.14 -11.48 4.72
CA VAL A 56 -10.75 -11.84 4.46
C VAL A 56 -10.08 -10.85 3.50
N SER A 57 -10.76 -10.50 2.40
CA SER A 57 -10.22 -9.55 1.42
C SER A 57 -10.16 -8.12 1.92
N PHE A 58 -11.14 -7.67 2.71
CA PHE A 58 -11.22 -6.27 3.16
C PHE A 58 -10.42 -6.01 4.45
N VAL A 59 -10.35 -6.98 5.37
CA VAL A 59 -9.68 -6.77 6.67
C VAL A 59 -8.33 -7.49 6.70
N LEU A 60 -8.31 -8.79 6.39
CA LEU A 60 -7.12 -9.61 6.60
C LEU A 60 -6.00 -9.28 5.60
N LEU A 61 -6.37 -9.08 4.33
CA LEU A 61 -5.40 -8.82 3.26
C LEU A 61 -4.65 -7.50 3.51
N PRO A 62 -5.29 -6.33 3.73
CA PRO A 62 -4.57 -5.10 4.04
C PRO A 62 -3.78 -5.19 5.36
N LEU A 63 -4.31 -5.90 6.37
CA LEU A 63 -3.62 -6.08 7.64
C LEU A 63 -2.29 -6.83 7.47
N ALA A 64 -2.28 -7.90 6.68
CA ALA A 64 -1.09 -8.70 6.42
C ALA A 64 -0.10 -7.98 5.50
N THR A 65 -0.58 -7.32 4.44
CA THR A 65 0.29 -6.67 3.45
C THR A 65 0.91 -5.38 3.97
N ASP A 66 0.20 -4.64 4.83
CA ASP A 66 0.63 -3.33 5.30
C ASP A 66 1.34 -3.33 6.67
N GLY A 67 1.68 -4.53 7.16
CA GLY A 67 2.36 -4.72 8.44
C GLY A 67 3.66 -3.92 8.58
N PRO A 68 4.62 -4.04 7.64
CA PRO A 68 5.91 -3.34 7.74
C PRO A 68 5.75 -1.82 7.85
N ALA A 69 4.86 -1.24 7.06
CA ALA A 69 4.65 0.20 7.07
C ALA A 69 4.00 0.70 8.36
N ARG A 70 3.06 -0.06 8.96
CA ARG A 70 2.57 0.29 10.31
C ARG A 70 3.70 0.30 11.33
N VAL A 71 4.65 -0.65 11.25
CA VAL A 71 5.81 -0.66 12.15
C VAL A 71 6.68 0.57 11.92
N GLU A 72 6.94 0.97 10.67
CA GLU A 72 7.67 2.19 10.36
C GLU A 72 7.01 3.45 10.95
N ALA A 73 5.68 3.57 10.81
CA ALA A 73 4.93 4.67 11.40
C ALA A 73 5.01 4.69 12.94
N ILE A 74 4.89 3.53 13.60
CA ILE A 74 5.02 3.38 15.05
C ILE A 74 6.43 3.75 15.51
N VAL A 75 7.46 3.32 14.78
CA VAL A 75 8.86 3.65 15.08
C VAL A 75 9.11 5.14 14.91
N ALA A 76 8.56 5.78 13.89
CA ALA A 76 8.64 7.23 13.70
C ALA A 76 7.96 7.99 14.86
N ALA A 77 6.79 7.54 15.30
CA ALA A 77 6.10 8.10 16.46
C ALA A 77 6.89 7.89 17.77
N TYR A 78 7.51 6.71 17.96
CA TYR A 78 8.35 6.42 19.13
C TYR A 78 9.60 7.29 19.19
N ARG A 79 10.11 7.75 18.04
CA ARG A 79 11.20 8.73 17.95
C ARG A 79 10.74 10.18 18.21
N ASN A 80 9.55 10.37 18.76
CA ASN A 80 8.95 11.66 19.08
C ASN A 80 8.72 12.55 17.83
N SER A 81 8.60 11.93 16.66
CA SER A 81 8.35 12.59 15.37
C SER A 81 6.95 12.28 14.87
N MET A 82 5.92 12.77 15.59
CA MET A 82 4.52 12.54 15.22
C MET A 82 4.18 13.09 13.83
N THR A 83 4.74 14.24 13.46
CA THR A 83 4.55 14.83 12.12
C THR A 83 5.03 13.90 11.02
N THR A 84 6.19 13.26 11.18
CA THR A 84 6.73 12.30 10.21
C THR A 84 5.85 11.05 10.11
N ALA A 85 5.34 10.55 11.24
CA ALA A 85 4.41 9.43 11.26
C ALA A 85 3.10 9.76 10.52
N LEU A 86 2.59 10.99 10.72
CA LEU A 86 1.36 11.47 10.10
C LEU A 86 1.54 11.72 8.60
N GLU A 87 2.64 12.36 8.19
CA GLU A 87 3.00 12.56 6.78
C GLU A 87 3.10 11.22 6.04
N PHE A 88 3.74 10.23 6.66
CA PHE A 88 3.83 8.87 6.11
C PHE A 88 2.45 8.22 5.98
N ALA A 89 1.62 8.25 7.04
CA ALA A 89 0.31 7.61 7.03
C ALA A 89 -0.68 8.25 6.03
N ILE A 90 -0.76 9.58 6.02
CA ILE A 90 -1.61 10.33 5.09
C ILE A 90 -1.09 10.18 3.66
N GLY A 91 0.23 10.28 3.44
CA GLY A 91 0.84 10.15 2.12
C GLY A 91 0.56 8.79 1.48
N ARG A 92 0.64 7.70 2.26
CA ARG A 92 0.31 6.35 1.77
C ARG A 92 -1.17 6.15 1.49
N SER A 93 -2.04 6.71 2.33
CA SER A 93 -3.49 6.69 2.12
C SER A 93 -3.89 7.46 0.86
N MET A 94 -3.29 8.64 0.64
CA MET A 94 -3.55 9.47 -0.53
C MET A 94 -3.03 8.83 -1.81
N ASN A 95 -1.86 8.19 -1.79
CA ASN A 95 -1.34 7.41 -2.92
C ASN A 95 -2.29 6.25 -3.27
N ALA A 96 -2.74 5.48 -2.27
CA ALA A 96 -3.69 4.42 -2.48
C ALA A 96 -4.99 4.91 -3.13
N ALA A 97 -5.58 6.00 -2.60
CA ALA A 97 -6.85 6.53 -3.07
C ALA A 97 -6.77 7.22 -4.44
N LEU A 98 -5.75 8.05 -4.68
CA LEU A 98 -5.68 8.91 -5.87
C LEU A 98 -4.87 8.30 -7.03
N PHE A 99 -4.00 7.34 -6.75
CA PHE A 99 -3.18 6.72 -7.79
C PHE A 99 -3.53 5.25 -7.95
N ILE A 100 -3.44 4.45 -6.89
CA ILE A 100 -3.58 2.99 -7.01
C ILE A 100 -5.00 2.60 -7.43
N THR A 101 -6.04 3.07 -6.71
CA THR A 101 -7.44 2.74 -7.02
C THR A 101 -7.88 3.13 -8.44
N PRO A 102 -7.68 4.37 -8.93
CA PRO A 102 -8.09 4.71 -10.29
C PRO A 102 -7.27 3.98 -11.36
N THR A 103 -5.98 3.74 -11.12
CA THR A 103 -5.14 2.98 -12.07
C THR A 103 -5.62 1.52 -12.19
N LEU A 104 -6.06 0.91 -11.08
CA LEU A 104 -6.65 -0.43 -11.10
C LEU A 104 -7.97 -0.48 -11.88
N VAL A 105 -8.84 0.54 -11.74
CA VAL A 105 -10.08 0.65 -12.52
C VAL A 105 -9.78 0.78 -14.01
N LEU A 106 -8.83 1.64 -14.38
CA LEU A 106 -8.40 1.81 -15.77
C LEU A 106 -7.77 0.54 -16.34
N PHE A 107 -6.93 -0.15 -15.57
CA PHE A 107 -6.33 -1.42 -15.98
C PHE A 107 -7.38 -2.52 -16.17
N SER A 108 -8.39 -2.58 -15.28
CA SER A 108 -9.50 -3.52 -15.39
C SER A 108 -10.30 -3.31 -16.68
N TRP A 109 -10.52 -2.06 -17.07
CA TRP A 109 -11.14 -1.71 -18.35
C TRP A 109 -10.25 -2.08 -19.55
N ALA A 110 -8.96 -1.77 -19.49
CA ALA A 110 -8.00 -2.05 -20.55
C ALA A 110 -7.77 -3.56 -20.76
N ALA A 111 -7.79 -4.35 -19.69
CA ALA A 111 -7.65 -5.81 -19.72
C ALA A 111 -8.91 -6.53 -20.25
N GLN A 112 -9.99 -5.80 -20.58
CA GLN A 112 -11.23 -6.32 -21.12
C GLN A 112 -11.78 -7.52 -20.32
N SER A 113 -11.68 -7.45 -18.98
CA SER A 113 -12.15 -8.52 -18.11
C SER A 113 -13.68 -8.59 -18.10
N ASN A 114 -14.22 -9.82 -17.98
CA ASN A 114 -15.66 -10.07 -17.92
C ASN A 114 -16.36 -9.36 -16.76
N GLU A 115 -15.61 -8.94 -15.74
CA GLU A 115 -16.09 -8.18 -14.59
C GLU A 115 -15.21 -6.95 -14.36
N PRO A 116 -15.61 -5.76 -14.85
CA PRO A 116 -14.84 -4.54 -14.67
C PRO A 116 -14.93 -4.07 -13.21
N MET A 117 -13.78 -3.76 -12.60
CA MET A 117 -13.71 -3.13 -11.29
C MET A 117 -14.36 -1.76 -11.35
N THR A 118 -15.35 -1.52 -10.49
CA THR A 118 -16.03 -0.23 -10.36
C THR A 118 -15.64 0.44 -9.04
N LEU A 119 -15.80 1.76 -8.96
CA LEU A 119 -15.63 2.52 -7.72
C LEU A 119 -16.87 2.46 -6.81
N HIS A 120 -17.75 1.49 -7.04
CA HIS A 120 -18.99 1.33 -6.31
C HIS A 120 -18.76 0.47 -5.06
N PHE A 121 -18.49 1.14 -3.95
CA PHE A 121 -18.43 0.49 -2.64
C PHE A 121 -19.83 0.36 -2.03
N PRO A 122 -20.11 -0.70 -1.26
CA PRO A 122 -21.32 -0.80 -0.44
C PRO A 122 -21.48 0.43 0.47
N THR A 123 -22.73 0.85 0.70
CA THR A 123 -23.05 2.06 1.47
C THR A 123 -22.37 2.12 2.84
N LEU A 124 -22.27 0.98 3.54
CA LEU A 124 -21.59 0.91 4.84
C LEU A 124 -20.09 1.20 4.74
N GLU A 125 -19.41 0.71 3.71
CA GLU A 125 -17.98 0.93 3.51
C GLU A 125 -17.72 2.41 3.16
N THR A 126 -18.56 3.01 2.31
CA THR A 126 -18.47 4.44 1.99
C THR A 126 -18.67 5.32 3.21
N ILE A 127 -19.67 5.04 4.05
CA ILE A 127 -19.93 5.79 5.29
C ILE A 127 -18.75 5.64 6.26
N SER A 128 -18.20 4.43 6.41
CA SER A 128 -17.07 4.16 7.30
C SER A 128 -15.82 4.94 6.87
N ILE A 129 -15.47 4.91 5.58
CA ILE A 129 -14.32 5.65 5.05
C ILE A 129 -14.53 7.17 5.21
N PHE A 130 -15.76 7.66 5.00
CA PHE A 130 -16.08 9.07 5.17
C PHE A 130 -15.93 9.53 6.64
N LEU A 131 -16.51 8.78 7.59
CA LEU A 131 -16.38 9.07 9.03
C LEU A 131 -14.93 8.97 9.51
N GLY A 132 -14.19 7.94 9.07
CA GLY A 132 -12.78 7.78 9.41
C GLY A 132 -11.93 8.94 8.89
N THR A 133 -12.15 9.38 7.66
CA THR A 133 -11.45 10.53 7.08
C THR A 133 -11.77 11.82 7.83
N LEU A 134 -13.02 12.03 8.22
CA LEU A 134 -13.43 13.21 8.98
C LEU A 134 -12.81 13.22 10.39
N LEU A 135 -12.77 12.07 11.07
CA LEU A 135 -12.13 11.92 12.36
C LEU A 135 -10.63 12.24 12.28
N VAL A 136 -9.93 11.65 11.30
CA VAL A 136 -8.50 11.92 11.08
C VAL A 136 -8.27 13.40 10.75
N ALA A 137 -9.16 14.03 9.97
CA ALA A 137 -9.05 15.45 9.65
C ALA A 137 -9.15 16.36 10.88
N GLU A 138 -10.06 16.08 11.81
CA GLU A 138 -10.16 16.83 13.07
C GLU A 138 -8.96 16.58 14.00
N LEU A 139 -8.47 15.34 14.10
CA LEU A 139 -7.26 15.02 14.87
C LEU A 139 -6.03 15.78 14.36
N CYS A 140 -5.87 15.87 13.03
CA CYS A 140 -4.80 16.65 12.44
C CYS A 140 -4.92 18.15 12.75
N ARG A 141 -6.15 18.65 12.92
CA ARG A 141 -6.43 20.07 13.17
C ARG A 141 -6.10 20.49 14.60
N ASP A 142 -6.24 19.59 15.56
CA ASP A 142 -5.89 19.84 16.97
C ASP A 142 -4.36 19.90 17.17
N GLY A 143 -3.58 19.23 16.31
CA GLY A 143 -2.12 19.35 16.26
C GLY A 143 -1.37 18.79 17.48
N LYS A 144 -2.08 18.13 18.40
CA LYS A 144 -1.56 17.38 19.54
C LYS A 144 -1.99 15.93 19.40
N SER A 145 -1.20 15.01 19.95
CA SER A 145 -1.57 13.60 20.00
C SER A 145 -1.66 13.12 21.45
N ASN A 146 -2.76 12.46 21.78
CA ASN A 146 -2.97 11.84 23.07
C ASN A 146 -3.30 10.34 22.94
N TYR A 147 -3.00 9.55 23.99
CA TYR A 147 -3.31 8.12 23.99
C TYR A 147 -4.81 7.84 23.80
N LEU A 148 -5.68 8.71 24.32
CA LEU A 148 -7.13 8.56 24.20
C LEU A 148 -7.61 8.76 22.75
N GLU A 149 -7.02 9.72 22.02
CA GLU A 149 -7.32 9.95 20.60
C GLU A 149 -6.86 8.77 19.75
N GLY A 150 -5.68 8.22 20.05
CA GLY A 150 -5.19 7.00 19.43
C GLY A 150 -6.11 5.81 19.68
N ALA A 151 -6.61 5.64 20.91
CA ALA A 151 -7.55 4.57 21.25
C ALA A 151 -8.88 4.71 20.52
N MET A 152 -9.41 5.93 20.37
CA MET A 152 -10.61 6.21 19.59
C MET A 152 -10.42 5.82 18.12
N CYS A 153 -9.27 6.15 17.53
CA CYS A 153 -8.95 5.81 16.14
C CYS A 153 -8.76 4.30 15.90
N LEU A 154 -8.40 3.52 16.93
CA LEU A 154 -8.30 2.06 16.82
C LEU A 154 -9.65 1.36 16.90
N VAL A 155 -10.64 1.97 17.55
CA VAL A 155 -11.99 1.42 17.70
C VAL A 155 -12.90 1.79 16.53
N THR A 156 -12.64 2.94 15.90
CA THR A 156 -13.41 3.45 14.75
C THR A 156 -12.96 2.77 13.46
#